data_AF-A0A924P2K0-F1
#
_entry.id   AF-A0A924P2K0-F1
#
_cell.length_a   1.000
_cell.length_b   1.000
_cell.length_c   1.000
_cell.angle_alpha   90.00
_cell.angle_beta   90.00
_cell.angle_gamma   90.00
#
_symmetry.space_group_name_H-M   'P 1'
#
loop_
_entity.id
_entity.type
_entity.pdbx_description
1 polymer ?
#
loop_
_entity_poly.entity_id
_entity_poly.type
_entity_poly.pdbx_seq_one_letter_code
_entity_poly.pdbx_strand_id
1 'polypeptide(L)'
;MKKIIIVAISVVLLQHASAQVKVDRSKKPAAGPAPIVSLKDPVIFTLPNGMTVLVVENHKFPKVNASLNIDAGPVYEGKKAGVVNLMGQMLGEGTTTLSKEKFDEAVDMIG
;
A
#
# COMPACT_ATOMS: atom_id res chain seq x y z
N MET A 1 12.39 61.09 -16.01
CA MET A 1 12.38 59.84 -15.21
C MET A 1 11.00 59.49 -14.64
N LYS A 2 10.30 60.38 -13.93
CA LYS A 2 8.97 60.10 -13.36
C LYS A 2 7.89 59.67 -14.38
N LYS A 3 7.88 60.26 -15.58
CA LYS A 3 6.92 59.93 -16.66
C LYS A 3 7.13 58.52 -17.24
N ILE A 4 8.37 58.05 -17.35
CA ILE A 4 8.71 56.71 -17.85
C ILE A 4 8.30 55.65 -16.82
N ILE A 5 8.48 55.94 -15.53
CA ILE A 5 8.05 55.05 -14.43
C ILE A 5 6.53 54.90 -14.40
N ILE A 6 5.76 55.98 -14.61
CA ILE A 6 4.29 55.94 -14.64
C ILE A 6 3.77 55.12 -15.83
N VAL A 7 4.42 55.24 -17.00
CA VAL A 7 4.07 54.44 -18.20
C VAL A 7 4.41 52.96 -17.99
N ALA A 8 5.55 52.64 -17.37
CA ALA A 8 5.90 51.26 -17.06
C ALA A 8 4.92 50.62 -16.06
N ILE A 9 4.50 51.34 -15.02
CA ILE A 9 3.54 50.83 -14.03
C ILE A 9 2.15 50.61 -14.63
N SER A 10 1.70 51.51 -15.52
CA SER A 10 0.40 51.36 -16.19
C SER A 10 0.38 50.21 -17.19
N VAL A 11 1.48 49.97 -17.92
CA VAL A 11 1.62 48.81 -18.80
C VAL A 11 1.63 47.51 -18.00
N VAL A 12 2.33 47.46 -16.86
CA VAL A 12 2.31 46.29 -15.97
C VAL A 12 0.90 46.06 -15.40
N LEU A 13 0.18 47.11 -14.97
CA LEU A 13 -1.19 46.96 -14.47
C LEU A 13 -2.16 46.41 -15.54
N LEU A 14 -2.04 46.87 -16.78
CA LEU A 14 -2.86 46.41 -17.90
C LEU A 14 -2.62 44.93 -18.25
N GLN A 15 -1.38 44.45 -18.12
CA GLN A 15 -1.06 43.04 -18.36
C GLN A 15 -1.65 42.09 -17.30
N HIS A 16 -1.82 42.56 -16.06
CA HIS A 16 -2.44 41.76 -14.99
C HIS A 16 -3.97 41.63 -15.16
N ALA A 17 -4.62 42.60 -15.82
CA ALA A 17 -6.07 42.56 -16.06
C ALA A 17 -6.48 41.48 -17.07
N SER A 18 -5.63 41.16 -18.05
CA SER A 18 -5.90 40.14 -19.06
C SER A 18 -5.61 38.70 -18.60
N ALA A 19 -5.01 38.50 -17.42
CA ALA A 19 -4.68 37.19 -16.86
C ALA A 19 -5.84 36.51 -16.10
N GLN A 20 -6.99 37.17 -15.97
CA GLN A 20 -8.16 36.58 -15.33
C GLN A 20 -8.88 35.63 -16.30
N VAL A 21 -8.44 34.36 -16.33
CA VAL A 21 -9.15 33.28 -17.03
C VAL A 21 -10.54 33.13 -16.41
N LYS A 22 -11.57 33.54 -17.16
CA LYS A 22 -12.98 33.38 -16.76
C LYS A 22 -13.37 31.91 -16.93
N VAL A 23 -13.13 31.09 -15.91
CA VAL A 23 -13.52 29.68 -15.89
C VAL A 23 -15.06 29.61 -15.93
N ASP A 24 -15.61 29.11 -17.03
CA ASP A 24 -17.04 28.83 -17.17
C ASP A 24 -17.42 27.66 -16.26
N ARG A 25 -18.10 27.96 -15.15
CA ARG A 25 -18.52 26.99 -14.13
C ARG A 25 -19.81 26.25 -14.49
N SER A 26 -20.40 26.54 -15.66
CA SER A 26 -21.65 25.92 -16.13
C SER A 26 -21.41 24.53 -16.75
N LYS A 27 -20.16 24.24 -17.14
CA LYS A 27 -19.77 22.96 -17.71
C LYS A 27 -18.90 22.20 -16.71
N LYS A 28 -19.41 21.06 -16.25
CA LYS A 28 -18.64 20.15 -15.41
C LYS A 28 -17.40 19.69 -16.19
N PRO A 29 -16.20 19.71 -15.59
CA PRO A 29 -15.03 19.08 -16.18
C PRO A 29 -15.36 17.63 -16.56
N ALA A 30 -14.92 17.20 -17.74
CA ALA A 30 -15.05 15.80 -18.11
C ALA A 30 -14.35 14.93 -17.06
N ALA A 31 -14.97 13.80 -16.69
CA ALA A 31 -14.34 12.85 -15.80
C ALA A 31 -13.03 12.38 -16.43
N GLY A 32 -11.94 12.38 -15.64
CA GLY A 32 -10.69 11.77 -16.07
C GLY A 32 -10.91 10.28 -16.39
N PRO A 33 -10.06 9.69 -17.25
CA PRO A 33 -10.15 8.27 -17.55
C PRO A 33 -10.04 7.45 -16.26
N ALA A 34 -10.83 6.37 -16.18
CA ALA A 34 -10.79 5.47 -15.04
C ALA A 34 -9.37 4.91 -14.86
N PRO A 35 -8.82 4.86 -13.64
CA PRO A 35 -7.54 4.22 -13.40
C PRO A 35 -7.59 2.76 -13.85
N ILE A 36 -6.78 2.39 -14.83
CA ILE A 36 -6.65 0.99 -15.25
C ILE A 36 -5.80 0.29 -14.19
N VAL A 37 -6.42 -0.66 -13.47
CA VAL A 37 -5.71 -1.50 -12.49
C VAL A 37 -4.88 -2.53 -13.27
N SER A 38 -3.65 -2.15 -13.62
CA SER A 38 -2.65 -3.10 -14.11
C SER A 38 -1.98 -3.76 -12.89
N LEU A 39 -2.51 -4.90 -12.47
CA LEU A 39 -1.78 -5.83 -11.62
C LEU A 39 -0.90 -6.66 -12.55
N LYS A 40 0.41 -6.72 -12.28
CA LYS A 40 1.29 -7.62 -13.01
C LYS A 40 0.94 -9.07 -12.68
N ASP A 41 1.17 -9.97 -13.63
CA ASP A 41 1.00 -11.40 -13.40
C ASP A 41 1.91 -11.89 -12.25
N PRO A 42 1.44 -12.82 -11.41
CA PRO A 42 2.24 -13.37 -10.32
C PRO A 42 3.43 -14.17 -10.85
N VAL A 43 4.59 -14.00 -10.22
CA VAL A 43 5.74 -14.90 -10.39
C VAL A 43 5.53 -16.09 -9.47
N ILE A 44 5.49 -17.29 -10.04
CA ILE A 44 5.29 -18.54 -9.31
C ILE A 44 6.53 -19.40 -9.46
N PHE A 45 7.10 -19.85 -8.34
CA PHE A 45 8.20 -20.80 -8.34
C PHE A 45 8.09 -21.76 -7.15
N THR A 46 8.70 -22.94 -7.31
CA THR A 46 8.73 -23.98 -6.28
C THR A 46 10.13 -24.05 -5.69
N LEU A 47 10.20 -23.98 -4.36
CA LEU A 47 11.44 -24.12 -3.60
C LEU A 47 11.91 -25.59 -3.60
N PRO A 48 13.21 -25.86 -3.32
CA PRO A 48 13.74 -27.24 -3.26
C PRO A 48 13.04 -28.14 -2.24
N ASN A 49 12.43 -27.56 -1.21
CA ASN A 49 11.64 -28.27 -0.19
C ASN A 49 10.18 -28.53 -0.62
N GLY A 50 9.79 -28.17 -1.84
CA GLY A 50 8.45 -28.39 -2.39
C GLY A 50 7.43 -27.27 -2.11
N MET A 51 7.81 -26.21 -1.39
CA MET A 51 6.91 -25.07 -1.16
C MET A 51 6.71 -24.24 -2.42
N THR A 52 5.46 -23.91 -2.74
CA THR A 52 5.12 -22.99 -3.83
C THR A 52 5.09 -21.56 -3.31
N VAL A 53 5.85 -20.67 -3.93
CA VAL A 53 5.92 -19.25 -3.60
C VAL A 53 5.29 -18.46 -4.74
N LEU A 54 4.34 -17.58 -4.40
CA LEU A 54 3.68 -16.67 -5.32
C LEU A 54 4.06 -15.24 -4.95
N VAL A 55 4.64 -14.50 -5.89
CA VAL A 55 5.07 -13.10 -5.68
C VAL A 55 4.37 -12.20 -6.69
N VAL A 56 3.69 -11.17 -6.19
CA VAL A 56 3.11 -10.10 -7.01
C VAL A 56 3.78 -8.79 -6.62
N GLU A 57 4.56 -8.22 -7.52
CA GLU A 57 5.26 -6.96 -7.29
C GLU A 57 4.36 -5.76 -7.58
N ASN A 58 4.22 -4.87 -6.60
CA ASN A 58 3.49 -3.61 -6.75
C ASN A 58 4.23 -2.47 -6.04
N HIS A 59 4.87 -1.60 -6.82
CA HIS A 59 5.69 -0.49 -6.32
C HIS A 59 4.90 0.81 -6.04
N LYS A 60 3.56 0.74 -5.94
CA LYS A 60 2.73 1.92 -5.62
C LYS A 60 2.89 2.36 -4.16
N PHE A 61 3.13 1.41 -3.25
CA PHE A 61 3.28 1.66 -1.82
C PHE A 61 4.47 0.87 -1.27
N PRO A 62 5.26 1.41 -0.33
CA PRO A 62 6.37 0.71 0.31
C PRO A 62 5.84 -0.24 1.39
N LYS A 63 5.05 -1.24 0.99
CA LYS A 63 4.45 -2.23 1.90
C LYS A 63 4.70 -3.64 1.37
N VAL A 64 4.96 -4.56 2.29
CA VAL A 64 5.09 -5.98 2.01
C VAL A 64 4.02 -6.71 2.80
N ASN A 65 3.32 -7.64 2.15
CA ASN A 65 2.41 -8.57 2.81
C ASN A 65 2.86 -9.99 2.49
N ALA A 66 2.95 -10.82 3.52
CA ALA A 66 3.26 -12.23 3.38
C ALA A 66 2.14 -13.03 4.04
N SER A 67 1.69 -14.08 3.37
CA SER A 67 0.75 -15.05 3.93
C SER A 67 1.25 -16.45 3.65
N LEU A 68 1.14 -17.32 4.65
CA LEU A 68 1.45 -18.73 4.54
C LEU A 68 0.14 -19.51 4.63
N ASN A 69 -0.17 -20.28 3.60
CA ASN A 69 -1.33 -21.16 3.57
C ASN A 69 -0.82 -22.60 3.58
N ILE A 70 -1.35 -23.40 4.50
CA ILE A 70 -1.01 -24.82 4.63
C ILE A 70 -2.28 -25.61 4.30
N ASP A 71 -2.23 -26.39 3.23
CA ASP A 71 -3.31 -27.32 2.90
C ASP A 71 -3.13 -28.60 3.74
N ALA A 72 -3.87 -28.67 4.85
CA ALA A 72 -3.84 -29.81 5.76
C ALA A 72 -4.99 -30.82 5.51
N GLY A 73 -5.90 -30.53 4.57
CA GLY A 73 -7.12 -31.30 4.38
C GLY A 73 -8.01 -31.39 5.65
N PRO A 74 -8.97 -32.33 5.68
CA PRO A 74 -9.79 -32.58 6.87
C PRO A 74 -8.95 -33.17 8.02
N VAL A 75 -8.77 -32.40 9.10
CA VAL A 75 -8.03 -32.85 10.29
C VAL A 75 -8.99 -33.47 11.30
N TYR A 76 -8.81 -34.76 11.61
CA TYR A 76 -9.57 -35.45 12.66
C TYR A 76 -8.81 -35.41 13.99
N GLU A 77 -9.30 -34.61 14.94
CA GLU A 77 -8.65 -34.43 16.25
C GLU A 77 -9.01 -35.53 17.28
N GLY A 78 -10.05 -36.33 17.02
CA GLY A 78 -10.47 -37.46 17.86
C GLY A 78 -10.77 -37.06 19.32
N LYS A 79 -10.15 -37.75 20.28
CA LYS A 79 -10.33 -37.51 21.73
C LYS A 79 -9.68 -36.21 22.23
N LYS A 80 -8.82 -35.58 21.44
CA LYS A 80 -8.11 -34.34 21.78
C LYS A 80 -8.56 -33.18 20.89
N ALA A 81 -9.88 -32.97 20.86
CA ALA A 81 -10.47 -31.85 20.14
C ALA A 81 -9.89 -30.51 20.66
N GLY A 82 -9.55 -29.61 19.74
CA GLY A 82 -9.01 -28.28 20.03
C GLY A 82 -7.49 -28.17 20.04
N VAL A 83 -6.74 -29.25 19.79
CA VAL A 83 -5.26 -29.21 19.76
C VAL A 83 -4.75 -28.31 18.64
N VAL A 84 -5.36 -28.33 17.46
CA VAL A 84 -4.94 -27.48 16.34
C VAL A 84 -5.17 -26.01 16.68
N ASN A 85 -6.28 -25.69 17.34
CA ASN A 85 -6.58 -24.33 17.77
C ASN A 85 -5.57 -23.86 18.84
N LEU A 86 -5.32 -24.68 19.86
CA LEU A 86 -4.33 -24.38 20.88
C LEU A 86 -2.93 -24.19 20.29
N MET A 87 -2.52 -25.06 19.37
CA MET A 87 -1.26 -24.91 18.64
C MET A 87 -1.21 -23.57 17.90
N GLY A 88 -2.28 -23.19 17.20
CA GLY A 88 -2.36 -21.92 16.48
C GLY A 88 -2.18 -20.71 17.41
N GLN A 89 -2.77 -20.75 18.61
CA GLN A 89 -2.57 -19.72 19.63
C GLN A 89 -1.12 -19.67 20.12
N MET A 90 -0.48 -20.84 20.29
CA MET A 90 0.90 -20.93 20.78
C MET A 90 1.96 -20.44 19.78
N LEU A 91 1.67 -20.38 18.48
CA LEU A 91 2.63 -19.90 17.47
C LEU A 91 3.01 -18.42 17.67
N GLY A 92 2.17 -17.62 18.34
CA GLY A 92 2.43 -16.22 18.67
C GLY A 92 3.04 -16.00 20.05
N GLU A 93 3.32 -17.06 20.82
CA GLU A 93 3.78 -16.96 22.21
C GLU A 93 5.31 -16.97 22.37
N GLY A 94 6.05 -16.86 21.26
CA GLY A 94 7.51 -16.86 21.22
C GLY A 94 8.12 -18.06 20.50
N THR A 95 9.44 -18.16 20.54
CA THR A 95 10.19 -19.25 19.88
C THR A 95 11.23 -19.84 20.82
N THR A 96 11.87 -20.94 20.42
CA THR A 96 12.97 -21.53 21.22
C THR A 96 14.15 -20.58 21.42
N THR A 97 14.30 -19.59 20.54
CA THR A 97 15.40 -18.61 20.56
C THR A 97 14.98 -17.23 21.05
N LEU A 98 13.68 -16.95 21.15
CA LEU A 98 13.15 -15.62 21.47
C LEU A 98 12.04 -15.75 22.52
N SER A 99 12.23 -15.14 23.69
CA SER A 99 11.19 -15.11 24.73
C SER A 99 9.96 -14.34 24.25
N LYS A 100 8.81 -14.58 24.89
CA LYS A 100 7.56 -13.89 24.55
C LYS A 100 7.73 -12.37 24.58
N GLU A 101 8.37 -11.83 25.61
CA GLU A 101 8.56 -10.39 25.77
C GLU A 101 9.38 -9.80 24.61
N LYS A 102 10.41 -10.52 24.17
CA LYS A 102 11.25 -10.10 23.03
C LYS A 102 10.56 -10.31 21.69
N PHE A 103 9.69 -11.30 21.58
CA PHE A 103 8.87 -11.52 20.40
C PHE A 103 7.85 -10.39 20.21
N ASP A 104 7.11 -10.06 21.26
CA ASP A 104 6.08 -9.01 21.23
C ASP A 104 6.75 -7.64 20.96
N GLU A 105 7.89 -7.33 21.59
CA GLU A 105 8.67 -6.12 21.32
C GLU A 105 9.11 -6.03 19.84
N ALA A 106 9.55 -7.14 19.25
CA ALA A 106 9.98 -7.18 17.86
C ALA A 106 8.82 -6.99 16.88
N VAL A 107 7.62 -7.51 17.20
CA VAL A 107 6.41 -7.31 16.40
C VAL A 107 5.98 -5.85 16.45
N ASP A 108 5.91 -5.25 17.65
CA ASP A 108 5.53 -3.84 17.83
C ASP A 108 6.49 -2.88 17.11
N MET A 109 7.78 -3.21 17.01
CA MET A 109 8.76 -2.42 16.25
C MET A 109 8.48 -2.37 14.75
N ILE A 110 7.79 -3.37 14.20
CA ILE A 110 7.49 -3.46 12.76
C ILE A 110 6.19 -2.73 12.40
N GLY A 111 5.34 -2.45 13.41
CA GLY A 111 4.07 -1.71 13.28
C GLY A 111 2.88 -2.63 13.09
#